data_AF-A0A139LDP2-F1
#
_entry.id   AF-A0A139LDP2-F1
#
_cell.length_a   1.000
_cell.length_b   1.000
_cell.length_c   1.000
_cell.angle_alpha   90.00
_cell.angle_beta   90.00
_cell.angle_gamma   90.00
#
_symmetry.space_group_name_H-M   'P 1'
#
loop_
_entity.id
_entity.type
_entity.pdbx_description
1 polymer ?
#
loop_
_entity_poly.entity_id
_entity_poly.type
_entity_poly.pdbx_seq_one_letter_code
_entity_poly.pdbx_strand_id
1 'polypeptide(L)'
;MEMDEEYIDNVKNLIEQKDAENVKALLIDLHPADIAELCNDLSPEEARFVYRLLDNETAADVLMEMDEDVRKEFLEILPSETIAKRFVDYMDTDDAVDLMRELDEEKQEEILSHIEDIEQAGDIVDLLKYDEDTAGGLMGTEMVVVNENWSMPECLKEMRQQAEQLDEIYYVYVIDDENRLQGV
;
A
#
# COMPACT_ATOMS: atom_id res chain seq x y z
N MET A 1 -15.08 7.33 -10.19
CA MET A 1 -16.26 7.87 -10.92
C MET A 1 -16.04 9.36 -10.88
N GLU A 2 -15.86 10.07 -12.00
CA GLU A 2 -15.40 11.48 -11.95
C GLU A 2 -16.24 12.28 -10.94
N MET A 3 -15.59 12.76 -9.89
CA MET A 3 -16.27 13.38 -8.74
C MET A 3 -16.79 14.75 -9.16
N ASP A 4 -18.07 15.02 -8.91
CA ASP A 4 -18.65 16.34 -9.20
C ASP A 4 -17.92 17.42 -8.37
N GLU A 5 -17.52 18.54 -9.01
CA GLU A 5 -16.83 19.68 -8.35
C GLU A 5 -17.55 20.15 -7.07
N GLU A 6 -18.89 20.09 -7.05
CA GLU A 6 -19.72 20.47 -5.90
C GLU A 6 -19.45 19.58 -4.66
N TYR A 7 -19.11 18.32 -4.88
CA TYR A 7 -18.76 17.39 -3.81
C TYR A 7 -17.39 17.71 -3.21
N ILE A 8 -16.39 17.97 -4.06
CA ILE A 8 -15.03 18.33 -3.64
C ILE A 8 -15.06 19.63 -2.84
N ASP A 9 -15.79 20.64 -3.32
CA ASP A 9 -15.97 21.91 -2.60
C ASP A 9 -16.66 21.72 -1.24
N ASN A 10 -17.65 20.82 -1.15
CA ASN A 10 -18.29 20.51 0.12
C ASN A 10 -17.31 19.87 1.11
N VAL A 11 -16.48 18.92 0.66
CA VAL A 11 -15.46 18.29 1.50
C VAL A 11 -14.41 19.31 1.96
N LYS A 12 -13.91 20.17 1.06
CA LYS A 12 -12.99 21.26 1.41
C LYS A 12 -13.54 22.16 2.51
N ASN A 13 -14.81 22.57 2.40
CA ASN A 13 -15.48 23.39 3.42
C ASN A 13 -15.55 22.68 4.79
N LEU A 14 -15.78 21.36 4.82
CA LEU A 14 -15.81 20.57 6.06
C LEU A 14 -14.40 20.43 6.67
N ILE A 15 -13.37 20.27 5.83
CA ILE A 15 -11.96 20.22 6.26
C ILE A 15 -11.56 21.57 6.88
N GLU A 16 -11.90 22.70 6.25
CA GLU A 16 -11.65 24.04 6.79
C GLU A 16 -12.31 24.25 8.16
N GLN A 17 -13.52 23.72 8.34
CA GLN A 17 -14.26 23.74 9.60
C GLN A 17 -13.72 22.74 10.65
N LYS A 18 -12.77 21.89 10.27
CA LYS A 18 -12.21 20.79 11.07
C LYS A 18 -13.28 19.82 11.56
N ASP A 19 -14.32 19.62 10.76
CA ASP A 19 -15.43 18.72 11.07
C ASP A 19 -15.07 17.27 10.72
N ALA A 20 -14.21 16.69 11.56
CA ALA A 20 -13.68 15.34 11.35
C ALA A 20 -14.76 14.25 11.28
N GLU A 21 -15.88 14.40 12.01
CA GLU A 21 -16.95 13.40 12.00
C GLU A 21 -17.67 13.38 10.66
N ASN A 22 -18.03 14.55 10.11
CA ASN A 22 -18.70 14.62 8.83
C ASN A 22 -17.78 14.25 7.66
N VAL A 23 -16.51 14.67 7.70
CA VAL A 23 -15.53 14.23 6.68
C VAL A 23 -15.38 12.71 6.72
N LYS A 24 -15.20 12.11 7.90
CA LYS A 24 -15.08 10.65 8.01
C LYS A 24 -16.33 9.92 7.51
N ALA A 25 -17.51 10.44 7.80
CA ALA A 25 -18.77 9.86 7.33
C ALA A 25 -18.93 9.90 5.80
N LEU A 26 -18.34 10.89 5.13
CA LEU A 26 -18.33 10.98 3.67
C LEU A 26 -17.33 10.02 3.03
N LEU A 27 -16.23 9.71 3.71
CA LEU A 27 -15.16 8.86 3.18
C LEU A 27 -15.44 7.35 3.35
N ILE A 28 -16.25 6.96 4.34
CA ILE A 28 -16.38 5.56 4.77
C ILE A 28 -16.93 4.61 3.70
N ASP A 29 -17.71 5.12 2.74
CA ASP A 29 -18.34 4.34 1.67
C ASP A 29 -17.64 4.54 0.32
N LEU A 30 -16.54 5.30 0.27
CA LEU A 30 -15.79 5.57 -0.96
C LEU A 30 -14.70 4.52 -1.19
N HIS A 31 -14.45 4.22 -2.47
CA HIS A 31 -13.30 3.40 -2.86
C HIS A 31 -12.00 4.22 -2.68
N PRO A 32 -10.85 3.59 -2.35
CA PRO A 32 -9.56 4.28 -2.26
C PRO A 32 -9.27 5.22 -3.44
N ALA A 33 -9.47 4.76 -4.67
CA ALA A 33 -9.33 5.58 -5.88
C ALA A 33 -10.21 6.86 -5.90
N ASP A 34 -11.45 6.81 -5.39
CA ASP A 34 -12.30 8.01 -5.33
C ASP A 34 -11.80 8.98 -4.22
N ILE A 35 -11.24 8.45 -3.12
CA ILE A 35 -10.62 9.28 -2.08
C ILE A 35 -9.31 9.89 -2.60
N ALA A 36 -8.56 9.18 -3.43
CA ALA A 36 -7.34 9.69 -4.07
C ALA A 36 -7.66 10.83 -5.05
N GLU A 37 -8.72 10.70 -5.85
CA GLU A 37 -9.24 11.76 -6.72
C GLU A 37 -9.53 13.04 -5.92
N LEU A 38 -10.19 12.91 -4.76
CA LEU A 38 -10.38 14.04 -3.84
C LEU A 38 -9.05 14.61 -3.37
N CYS A 39 -8.11 13.77 -2.93
CA CYS A 39 -6.79 14.19 -2.43
C CYS A 39 -5.94 14.91 -3.48
N ASN A 40 -6.08 14.57 -4.76
CA ASN A 40 -5.39 15.22 -5.88
C ASN A 40 -5.75 16.72 -5.99
N ASP A 41 -6.96 17.09 -5.58
CA ASP A 41 -7.44 18.48 -5.58
C ASP A 41 -7.24 19.23 -4.25
N LEU A 42 -6.68 18.57 -3.23
CA LEU A 42 -6.42 19.13 -1.91
C LEU A 42 -4.98 19.64 -1.79
N SER A 43 -4.76 20.62 -0.91
CA SER A 43 -3.39 20.94 -0.49
C SER A 43 -2.80 19.79 0.36
N PRO A 44 -1.46 19.66 0.43
CA PRO A 44 -0.82 18.60 1.22
C PRO A 44 -1.28 18.53 2.69
N GLU A 45 -1.55 19.68 3.33
CA GLU A 45 -2.05 19.72 4.72
C GLU A 45 -3.52 19.29 4.86
N GLU A 46 -4.34 19.53 3.84
CA GLU A 46 -5.72 19.06 3.79
C GLU A 46 -5.76 17.55 3.52
N ALA A 47 -4.94 17.06 2.58
CA ALA A 47 -4.75 15.62 2.36
C ALA A 47 -4.29 14.94 3.66
N ARG A 48 -3.33 15.53 4.39
CA ARG A 48 -2.90 15.04 5.71
C ARG A 48 -4.02 14.96 6.73
N PHE A 49 -5.00 15.87 6.66
CA PHE A 49 -6.19 15.79 7.49
C PHE A 49 -7.05 14.59 7.11
N VAL A 50 -7.31 14.38 5.82
CA VAL A 50 -8.05 13.23 5.28
C VAL A 50 -7.39 11.91 5.70
N TYR A 51 -6.10 11.75 5.43
CA TYR A 51 -5.35 10.53 5.79
C TYR A 51 -5.40 10.20 7.29
N ARG A 52 -5.51 11.19 8.18
CA ARG A 52 -5.65 10.93 9.64
C ARG A 52 -7.01 10.35 10.05
N LEU A 53 -8.00 10.39 9.16
CA LEU A 53 -9.34 9.86 9.42
C LEU A 53 -9.51 8.42 8.93
N LEU A 54 -8.68 8.00 7.96
CA LEU A 54 -8.61 6.65 7.41
C LEU A 54 -7.85 5.71 8.35
N ASP A 55 -8.18 4.41 8.31
CA ASP A 55 -7.29 3.35 8.79
C ASP A 55 -6.05 3.23 7.89
N ASN A 56 -5.08 2.41 8.31
CA ASN A 56 -3.78 2.34 7.63
C ASN A 56 -3.85 1.59 6.29
N GLU A 57 -4.63 0.51 6.20
CA GLU A 57 -4.85 -0.24 4.94
C GLU A 57 -5.45 0.70 3.88
N THR A 58 -6.58 1.35 4.19
CA THR A 58 -7.20 2.29 3.26
C THR A 58 -6.27 3.47 2.94
N ALA A 59 -5.47 3.95 3.90
CA ALA A 59 -4.51 5.02 3.67
C ALA A 59 -3.37 4.61 2.73
N ALA A 60 -2.89 3.37 2.79
CA ALA A 60 -1.89 2.84 1.88
C ALA A 60 -2.43 2.83 0.44
N ASP A 61 -3.60 2.25 0.23
CA ASP A 61 -4.25 2.16 -1.08
C ASP A 61 -4.50 3.54 -1.70
N VAL A 62 -5.05 4.48 -0.90
CA VAL A 62 -5.33 5.85 -1.37
C VAL A 62 -4.04 6.53 -1.82
N LEU A 63 -2.91 6.27 -1.14
CA LEU A 63 -1.64 6.88 -1.52
C LEU A 63 -1.14 6.38 -2.88
N MET A 64 -1.29 5.09 -3.16
CA MET A 64 -0.89 4.52 -4.46
C MET A 64 -1.77 5.01 -5.61
N GLU A 65 -3.05 5.25 -5.35
CA GLU A 65 -4.00 5.75 -6.33
C GLU A 65 -3.89 7.27 -6.60
N MET A 66 -3.11 8.01 -5.79
CA MET A 66 -2.87 9.45 -6.03
C MET A 66 -2.02 9.69 -7.27
N ASP A 67 -2.18 10.87 -7.87
CA ASP A 67 -1.30 11.33 -8.93
C ASP A 67 0.13 11.47 -8.40
N GLU A 68 1.11 10.97 -9.16
CA GLU A 68 2.53 10.89 -8.76
C GLU A 68 3.08 12.23 -8.24
N ASP A 69 2.79 13.33 -8.93
CA ASP A 69 3.26 14.67 -8.54
C ASP A 69 2.66 15.10 -7.18
N VAL A 70 1.37 14.82 -6.94
CA VAL A 70 0.68 15.17 -5.69
C VAL A 70 1.14 14.26 -4.55
N ARG A 71 1.31 12.96 -4.82
CA ARG A 71 1.87 11.99 -3.87
C ARG A 71 3.25 12.43 -3.41
N LYS A 72 4.13 12.84 -4.32
CA LYS A 72 5.47 13.35 -3.99
C LYS A 72 5.41 14.57 -3.07
N GLU A 73 4.63 15.59 -3.42
CA GLU A 73 4.44 16.78 -2.58
C GLU A 73 3.89 16.43 -1.19
N PHE A 74 2.97 15.46 -1.12
CA PHE A 74 2.42 14.98 0.12
C PHE A 74 3.44 14.23 0.99
N LEU A 75 4.26 13.35 0.40
CA LEU A 75 5.31 12.62 1.09
C LEU A 75 6.38 13.55 1.66
N GLU A 76 6.71 14.66 0.99
CA GLU A 76 7.68 15.65 1.45
C GLU A 76 7.34 16.24 2.82
N ILE A 77 6.05 16.44 3.11
CA ILE A 77 5.61 17.04 4.39
C ILE A 77 5.47 16.02 5.53
N LEU A 78 5.58 14.72 5.23
CA LEU A 78 5.44 13.64 6.20
C LEU A 78 6.80 13.20 6.78
N PRO A 79 6.87 12.90 8.09
CA PRO A 79 8.03 12.24 8.67
C PRO A 79 8.22 10.83 8.11
N SER A 80 9.47 10.41 7.90
CA SER A 80 9.85 9.06 7.42
C SER A 80 9.23 7.94 8.26
N GLU A 81 9.20 8.10 9.60
CA GLU A 81 8.52 7.15 10.50
C GLU A 81 7.01 7.02 10.22
N THR A 82 6.35 8.12 9.84
CA THR A 82 4.91 8.08 9.49
C THR A 82 4.71 7.38 8.16
N ILE A 83 5.61 7.61 7.18
CA ILE A 83 5.55 6.94 5.88
C ILE A 83 5.66 5.43 6.07
N ALA A 84 6.66 4.98 6.83
CA ALA A 84 6.85 3.57 7.15
C ALA A 84 5.61 2.97 7.84
N LYS A 85 5.22 3.53 8.99
CA LYS A 85 4.23 2.91 9.88
C LYS A 85 2.77 3.04 9.48
N ARG A 86 2.42 3.98 8.59
CA ARG A 86 1.03 4.15 8.14
C ARG A 86 0.79 3.66 6.73
N PHE A 87 1.84 3.56 5.93
CA PHE A 87 1.70 3.24 4.52
C PHE A 87 2.50 2.00 4.19
N VAL A 88 3.84 2.05 4.26
CA VAL A 88 4.70 0.94 3.81
C VAL A 88 4.41 -0.38 4.54
N ASP A 89 4.22 -0.36 5.86
CA ASP A 89 3.86 -1.55 6.65
C ASP A 89 2.50 -2.19 6.25
N TYR A 90 1.70 -1.52 5.43
CA TYR A 90 0.37 -1.92 4.97
C TYR A 90 0.26 -1.96 3.44
N MET A 91 1.38 -1.86 2.72
CA MET A 91 1.44 -1.97 1.27
C MET A 91 1.92 -3.37 0.87
N ASP A 92 1.46 -3.84 -0.28
CA ASP A 92 2.13 -4.92 -0.99
C ASP A 92 3.56 -4.51 -1.37
N THR A 93 4.46 -5.48 -1.47
CA THR A 93 5.89 -5.20 -1.64
C THR A 93 6.20 -4.48 -2.95
N ASP A 94 5.45 -4.73 -4.04
CA ASP A 94 5.61 -4.00 -5.30
C ASP A 94 5.20 -2.52 -5.18
N ASP A 95 4.04 -2.24 -4.60
CA ASP A 95 3.58 -0.87 -4.32
C ASP A 95 4.57 -0.11 -3.44
N ALA A 96 5.06 -0.76 -2.38
CA ALA A 96 6.08 -0.20 -1.51
C ALA A 96 7.39 0.11 -2.28
N VAL A 97 7.80 -0.75 -3.20
CA VAL A 97 9.00 -0.52 -4.04
C VAL A 97 8.80 0.66 -4.98
N ASP A 98 7.64 0.78 -5.61
CA ASP A 98 7.30 1.89 -6.49
C ASP A 98 7.27 3.22 -5.74
N LEU A 99 6.65 3.25 -4.55
CA LEU A 99 6.70 4.39 -3.65
C LEU A 99 8.15 4.79 -3.32
N MET A 100 9.00 3.82 -3.01
CA MET A 100 10.40 4.07 -2.64
C MET A 100 11.20 4.64 -3.80
N ARG A 101 10.97 4.19 -5.04
CA ARG A 101 11.62 4.72 -6.26
C ARG A 101 11.38 6.21 -6.48
N GLU A 102 10.28 6.75 -5.98
CA GLU A 102 9.95 8.18 -6.07
C GLU A 102 10.72 9.07 -5.08
N LEU A 103 11.34 8.46 -4.07
CA LEU A 103 12.02 9.16 -2.97
C LEU A 103 13.53 9.23 -3.20
N ASP A 104 14.18 10.18 -2.53
CA ASP A 104 15.65 10.24 -2.50
C ASP A 104 16.23 9.13 -1.61
N GLU A 105 17.51 8.81 -1.84
CA GLU A 105 18.22 7.73 -1.13
C GLU A 105 18.24 7.92 0.39
N GLU A 106 18.34 9.17 0.88
CA GLU A 106 18.37 9.46 2.32
C GLU A 106 17.03 9.12 2.96
N LYS A 107 15.93 9.53 2.32
CA LYS A 107 14.57 9.27 2.80
C LYS A 107 14.20 7.78 2.68
N GLN A 108 14.64 7.09 1.63
CA GLN A 108 14.51 5.64 1.52
C GLN A 108 15.17 4.93 2.71
N GLU A 109 16.43 5.27 3.03
CA GLU A 109 17.15 4.66 4.16
C GLU A 109 16.45 4.93 5.50
N GLU A 110 15.95 6.14 5.72
CA GLU A 110 15.20 6.47 6.93
C GLU A 110 13.90 5.68 7.04
N ILE A 111 13.12 5.58 5.96
CA ILE A 111 11.87 4.82 5.94
C ILE A 111 12.13 3.35 6.22
N LEU A 112 13.10 2.72 5.54
CA LEU A 112 13.48 1.32 5.76
C LEU A 112 13.86 1.05 7.23
N SER A 113 14.47 2.03 7.91
CA SER A 113 14.84 1.90 9.33
C SER A 113 13.64 1.91 10.30
N HIS A 114 12.47 2.31 9.82
CA HIS A 114 11.24 2.44 10.59
C HIS A 114 10.20 1.34 10.30
N ILE A 115 10.38 0.54 9.26
CA ILE A 115 9.51 -0.60 8.91
C ILE A 115 9.55 -1.62 10.05
N GLU A 116 8.39 -2.09 10.48
CA GLU A 116 8.28 -3.04 11.61
C GLU A 116 8.58 -4.48 11.16
N ASP A 117 8.16 -4.84 9.95
CA ASP A 117 8.42 -6.15 9.36
C ASP A 117 9.80 -6.19 8.66
N ILE A 118 10.73 -6.92 9.29
CA ILE A 118 12.10 -7.06 8.78
C ILE A 118 12.15 -7.89 7.49
N GLU A 119 11.22 -8.83 7.30
CA GLU A 119 11.12 -9.64 6.09
C GLU A 119 10.68 -8.76 4.92
N GLN A 120 9.60 -8.00 5.09
CA GLN A 120 9.12 -7.02 4.11
C GLN A 120 10.20 -5.98 3.75
N ALA A 121 10.89 -5.40 4.74
CA ALA A 121 11.98 -4.46 4.51
C ALA A 121 13.13 -5.09 3.68
N GLY A 122 13.41 -6.37 3.92
CA GLY A 122 14.39 -7.14 3.15
C GLY A 122 13.96 -7.34 1.70
N ASP A 123 12.69 -7.71 1.50
CA ASP A 123 12.09 -7.92 0.17
C ASP A 123 12.10 -6.62 -0.64
N ILE A 124 11.70 -5.48 -0.05
CA ILE A 124 11.75 -4.16 -0.70
C ILE A 124 13.19 -3.85 -1.16
N VAL A 125 14.19 -4.06 -0.30
CA VAL A 125 15.61 -3.82 -0.64
C VAL A 125 16.10 -4.73 -1.77
N ASP A 126 15.63 -5.98 -1.80
CA ASP A 126 15.96 -6.91 -2.86
C ASP A 126 15.28 -6.55 -4.19
N LEU A 127 14.02 -6.10 -4.14
CA LEU A 127 13.24 -5.70 -5.31
C LEU A 127 13.73 -4.37 -5.92
N LEU A 128 14.19 -3.42 -5.10
CA LEU A 128 14.80 -2.16 -5.57
C LEU A 128 16.04 -2.36 -6.46
N LYS A 129 16.63 -3.57 -6.48
CA LYS A 129 17.78 -3.90 -7.35
C LYS A 129 17.36 -4.19 -8.80
N TYR A 130 16.07 -4.42 -9.05
CA TYR A 130 15.54 -4.67 -10.39
C TYR A 130 15.07 -3.36 -11.02
N ASP A 131 15.28 -3.23 -12.33
CA ASP A 131 14.73 -2.13 -13.11
C ASP A 131 13.20 -2.21 -13.12
N GLU A 132 12.52 -1.07 -13.05
CA GLU A 132 11.06 -0.92 -12.97
C GLU A 132 10.32 -1.72 -14.06
N ASP A 133 10.77 -1.64 -15.32
CA ASP A 133 10.14 -2.32 -16.46
C ASP A 133 10.48 -3.82 -16.58
N THR A 134 10.98 -4.46 -15.51
CA THR A 134 11.33 -5.89 -15.52
C THR A 134 10.37 -6.72 -14.69
N ALA A 135 10.37 -8.04 -14.90
CA ALA A 135 9.54 -8.94 -14.11
C ALA A 135 9.82 -8.83 -12.60
N GLY A 136 11.06 -8.58 -12.19
CA GLY A 136 11.40 -8.36 -10.78
C GLY A 136 11.05 -6.96 -10.28
N GLY A 137 10.89 -5.99 -11.18
CA GLY A 137 10.49 -4.63 -10.82
C GLY A 137 8.99 -4.43 -10.69
N LEU A 138 8.19 -5.36 -11.20
CA LEU A 138 6.71 -5.34 -11.23
C LEU A 138 6.07 -6.47 -10.40
N MET A 139 6.84 -7.24 -9.63
CA MET A 139 6.30 -8.37 -8.86
C MET A 139 6.21 -8.03 -7.38
N GLY A 140 5.08 -8.35 -6.74
CA GLY A 140 5.00 -8.52 -5.29
C GLY A 140 5.59 -9.87 -4.85
N THR A 141 5.98 -9.98 -3.58
CA THR A 141 6.49 -11.24 -2.98
C THR A 141 5.36 -12.05 -2.32
N GLU A 142 4.20 -11.42 -2.15
CA GLU A 142 2.99 -11.93 -1.56
C GLU A 142 2.33 -12.98 -2.47
N MET A 143 2.42 -14.25 -2.08
CA MET A 143 1.79 -15.35 -2.83
C MET A 143 1.48 -16.55 -1.94
N VAL A 144 0.46 -17.33 -2.34
CA VAL A 144 0.19 -18.60 -1.68
C VAL A 144 1.06 -19.70 -2.26
N VAL A 145 1.86 -20.33 -1.40
CA VAL A 145 2.71 -21.47 -1.74
C VAL A 145 2.36 -22.72 -0.93
N VAL A 146 2.41 -23.87 -1.59
CA VAL A 146 2.27 -25.19 -0.95
C VAL A 146 3.39 -26.13 -1.38
N ASN A 147 3.86 -26.98 -0.48
CA ASN A 147 4.89 -27.97 -0.81
C ASN A 147 4.25 -29.24 -1.41
N GLU A 148 4.89 -29.80 -2.45
CA GLU A 148 4.41 -31.00 -3.16
C GLU A 148 4.31 -32.26 -2.29
N ASN A 149 5.06 -32.30 -1.18
CA ASN A 149 5.09 -33.42 -0.25
C ASN A 149 4.00 -33.33 0.85
N TRP A 150 3.24 -32.22 0.91
CA TRP A 150 2.21 -32.03 1.91
C TRP A 150 0.94 -32.85 1.62
N SER A 151 0.26 -33.24 2.69
CA SER A 151 -1.06 -33.85 2.59
C SER A 151 -2.13 -32.78 2.36
N MET A 152 -3.25 -33.14 1.73
CA MET A 152 -4.38 -32.22 1.52
C MET A 152 -4.81 -31.44 2.78
N PRO A 153 -4.93 -32.05 3.98
CA PRO A 153 -5.25 -31.31 5.20
C PRO A 153 -4.19 -30.29 5.61
N GLU A 154 -2.92 -30.61 5.37
CA GLU A 154 -1.79 -29.74 5.69
C GLU A 154 -1.73 -28.56 4.71
N CYS A 155 -1.87 -28.79 3.41
CA CYS A 155 -2.02 -27.72 2.41
C CYS A 155 -3.15 -26.77 2.79
N LEU A 156 -4.35 -27.29 3.10
CA LEU A 156 -5.49 -26.44 3.48
C LEU A 156 -5.25 -25.64 4.77
N LYS A 157 -4.44 -26.17 5.70
CA LYS A 157 -4.09 -25.46 6.93
C LYS A 157 -3.14 -24.32 6.62
N GLU A 158 -2.06 -24.58 5.88
CA GLU A 158 -1.04 -23.58 5.56
C GLU A 158 -1.59 -22.49 4.63
N MET A 159 -2.37 -22.87 3.62
CA MET A 159 -3.04 -21.92 2.72
C MET A 159 -3.95 -20.96 3.49
N ARG A 160 -4.68 -21.45 4.51
CA ARG A 160 -5.54 -20.59 5.33
C ARG A 160 -4.75 -19.60 6.17
N GLN A 161 -3.56 -19.97 6.61
CA GLN A 161 -2.70 -19.07 7.39
C GLN A 161 -2.10 -17.99 6.50
N GLN A 162 -1.60 -18.36 5.32
CA GLN A 162 -1.10 -17.39 4.33
C GLN A 162 -2.20 -16.45 3.85
N ALA A 163 -3.42 -16.95 3.68
CA ALA A 163 -4.58 -16.16 3.28
C ALA A 163 -5.01 -15.08 4.27
N GLU A 164 -4.53 -15.10 5.52
CA GLU A 164 -4.85 -14.05 6.50
C GLU A 164 -4.06 -12.75 6.21
N GLN A 165 -3.05 -12.80 5.35
CA GLN A 165 -2.14 -11.70 5.03
C GLN A 165 -2.22 -11.29 3.54
N LEU A 166 -3.22 -11.78 2.80
CA LEU A 166 -3.37 -11.53 1.38
C LEU A 166 -4.77 -10.99 1.11
N ASP A 167 -4.85 -9.94 0.29
CA ASP A 167 -6.13 -9.36 -0.12
C ASP A 167 -6.88 -10.29 -1.08
N GLU A 168 -6.18 -10.87 -2.06
CA GLU A 168 -6.77 -11.74 -3.06
C GLU A 168 -5.93 -12.99 -3.35
N ILE A 169 -6.59 -14.14 -3.50
CA ILE A 169 -5.93 -15.41 -3.86
C ILE A 169 -6.49 -15.93 -5.17
N TYR A 170 -5.70 -15.78 -6.24
CA TYR A 170 -6.05 -16.28 -7.57
C TYR A 170 -5.41 -17.63 -7.88
N TYR A 171 -4.19 -17.86 -7.40
CA TYR A 171 -3.38 -19.03 -7.70
C TYR A 171 -2.70 -19.55 -6.44
N VAL A 172 -2.38 -20.84 -6.47
CA VAL A 172 -1.62 -21.52 -5.42
C VAL A 172 -0.43 -22.18 -6.09
N TYR A 173 0.78 -21.72 -5.77
CA TYR A 173 1.98 -22.24 -6.39
C TYR A 173 2.49 -23.46 -5.64
N VAL A 174 2.84 -24.52 -6.37
CA VAL A 174 3.36 -25.77 -5.79
C VAL A 174 4.88 -25.77 -5.91
N ILE A 175 5.58 -25.96 -4.79
CA ILE A 175 7.04 -25.96 -4.70
C ILE A 175 7.61 -27.29 -4.15
N ASP A 176 8.86 -27.58 -4.46
CA ASP A 176 9.63 -28.65 -3.82
C ASP A 176 10.33 -28.19 -2.51
N ASP A 177 11.07 -29.09 -1.86
CA ASP A 177 11.81 -28.80 -0.63
C ASP A 177 13.00 -27.82 -0.83
N GLU A 178 13.36 -27.52 -2.08
CA GLU A 178 14.39 -26.54 -2.45
C GLU A 178 13.77 -25.21 -2.95
N ASN A 179 12.47 -24.97 -2.69
CA ASN A 179 11.69 -23.80 -3.13
C ASN A 179 11.64 -23.61 -4.65
N ARG A 180 11.76 -24.70 -5.44
CA ARG A 180 11.60 -24.62 -6.89
C ARG A 180 10.16 -24.86 -7.28
N LEU A 181 9.63 -24.02 -8.15
CA LEU A 181 8.29 -24.13 -8.71
C LEU A 181 8.11 -25.45 -9.49
N GLN A 182 7.11 -26.23 -9.11
CA GLN A 182 6.71 -27.49 -9.74
C GLN A 182 5.35 -27.41 -10.44
N GLY A 183 4.48 -26.48 -10.04
CA GLY A 183 3.15 -26.35 -10.63
C GLY A 183 2.30 -25.21 -10.05
N VAL A 184 1.05 -25.15 -10.51
CA VAL A 184 -0.03 -24.23 -10.08
C VAL A 184 -1.35 -24.99 -10.03
#